data_AF-A0A7G9Z0A4-F1
#
_entry.id   AF-A0A7G9Z0A4-F1
#
_cell.length_a   1.000
_cell.length_b   1.000
_cell.length_c   1.000
_cell.angle_alpha   90.00
_cell.angle_beta   90.00
_cell.angle_gamma   90.00
#
_symmetry.space_group_name_H-M   'P 1'
#
loop_
_entity.id
_entity.type
_entity.pdbx_description
1 polymer ?
#
loop_
_entity_poly.entity_id
_entity_poly.type
_entity_poly.pdbx_seq_one_letter_code
_entity_poly.pdbx_strand_id
1 'polypeptide(L)' 'MKNKTVCIVGLGYVGLPLAEAFSKHLKVIGYDIDEEKVKRLSDENNNEDNIEFTSDPAQIKQADFV' A
#
# COMPACT_ATOMS: atom_id res chain seq x y z
N MET A 1 2.98 -18.80 0.95
CA MET A 1 2.52 -17.43 1.28
C MET A 1 3.57 -16.61 2.03
N LYS A 2 4.58 -17.19 2.70
CA LYS A 2 5.72 -16.41 3.21
C LYS A 2 6.35 -15.59 2.08
N ASN A 3 6.57 -14.30 2.34
CA ASN A 3 7.24 -13.33 1.47
C ASN A 3 6.47 -12.95 0.18
N LYS A 4 5.13 -13.01 0.20
CA LYS A 4 4.31 -12.46 -0.89
C LYS A 4 4.00 -10.98 -0.66
N THR A 5 3.98 -10.21 -1.76
CA THR A 5 3.63 -8.79 -1.76
C THR A 5 2.25 -8.61 -2.40
N VAL A 6 1.37 -7.87 -1.73
CA VAL A 6 0.04 -7.51 -2.25
C VAL A 6 0.04 -6.03 -2.59
N CYS A 7 -0.44 -5.66 -3.77
CA CYS A 7 -0.73 -4.27 -4.11
C CYS A 7 -2.22 -4.01 -3.90
N ILE A 8 -2.56 -2.89 -3.26
CA ILE A 8 -3.93 -2.40 -3.18
C ILE A 8 -4.02 -1.15 -4.05
N VAL A 9 -4.85 -1.19 -5.09
CA VAL A 9 -5.07 -0.06 -6.01
C VAL A 9 -6.27 0.77 -5.56
N GLY A 10 -6.00 2.03 -5.22
CA GLY A 10 -6.95 2.99 -4.67
C GLY A 10 -7.00 2.93 -3.15
N LEU A 11 -6.64 4.03 -2.48
CA LEU A 11 -6.56 4.17 -1.02
C LEU A 11 -7.73 5.01 -0.49
N GLY A 12 -8.93 4.69 -0.99
CA GLY A 12 -10.17 5.25 -0.50
C GLY A 12 -10.68 4.51 0.74
N TYR A 13 -11.98 4.66 0.99
CA TYR A 13 -12.67 4.07 2.14
C TYR A 13 -12.47 2.55 2.30
N VAL A 14 -12.39 1.81 1.19
CA VAL A 14 -12.20 0.36 1.23
C VAL A 14 -10.71 -0.01 1.19
N GLY A 15 -9.94 0.64 0.31
CA GLY A 15 -8.58 0.21 0.04
C GLY A 15 -7.59 0.51 1.17
N LEU A 16 -7.73 1.64 1.88
CA LEU A 16 -6.82 1.95 2.99
C LEU A 16 -6.98 0.95 4.17
N PRO A 17 -8.19 0.71 4.71
CA PRO A 17 -8.36 -0.30 5.75
C PRO A 17 -7.98 -1.72 5.29
N LEU A 18 -8.14 -2.02 4.00
CA LEU A 18 -7.71 -3.29 3.43
C LEU A 18 -6.19 -3.41 3.43
N ALA A 19 -5.48 -2.36 3.01
CA ALA A 19 -4.02 -2.31 3.01
C ALA A 19 -3.46 -2.47 4.43
N GLU A 20 -4.04 -1.78 5.43
CA GLU A 20 -3.70 -1.93 6.86
C GLU A 20 -4.01 -3.33 7.41
N ALA A 21 -5.07 -3.98 6.95
CA ALA A 21 -5.38 -5.35 7.37
C ALA A 21 -4.37 -6.36 6.80
N PHE A 22 -3.94 -6.17 5.56
CA PHE A 22 -2.92 -7.02 4.94
C PHE A 22 -1.51 -6.75 5.48
N SER A 23 -1.17 -5.51 5.85
CA SER A 23 0.17 -5.12 6.38
C SER A 23 0.53 -5.87 7.67
N LYS A 24 -0.47 -6.33 8.42
CA LYS A 24 -0.30 -7.17 9.62
C LYS A 24 0.28 -8.55 9.33
N HIS A 25 0.26 -9.01 8.08
CA HIS A 25 0.63 -10.37 7.71
C HIS A 25 1.55 -10.46 6.46
N LEU A 26 1.49 -9.48 5.56
CA LEU A 26 2.18 -9.46 4.27
C LEU A 26 2.80 -8.09 4.00
N LYS A 27 3.73 -8.04 3.05
CA LYS A 27 4.19 -6.76 2.50
C LYS A 27 3.09 -6.17 1.61
N VAL A 28 2.82 -4.88 1.76
CA VAL A 28 1.75 -4.19 1.04
C VAL A 28 2.30 -2.99 0.29
N ILE A 29 1.91 -2.86 -0.99
CA ILE A 29 2.09 -1.65 -1.79
C ILE A 29 0.72 -0.98 -1.92
N GLY A 30 0.50 0.13 -1.24
CA GLY A 30 -0.69 0.96 -1.39
C GLY A 30 -0.50 1.96 -2.52
N TYR A 31 -1.19 1.77 -3.64
CA TYR A 31 -1.16 2.69 -4.77
C TYR A 31 -2.39 3.60 -4.80
N ASP A 32 -2.20 4.91 -4.95
CA ASP A 32 -3.27 5.86 -5.29
C ASP A 32 -2.74 6.91 -6.28
N ILE A 33 -3.60 7.39 -7.18
CA ILE A 33 -3.22 8.40 -8.17
C ILE A 33 -3.06 9.80 -7.55
N ASP A 34 -3.66 10.01 -6.38
CA ASP A 34 -3.58 11.26 -5.63
C ASP A 34 -2.25 11.35 -4.86
N GLU A 35 -1.28 12.06 -5.44
CA GLU A 35 0.05 12.25 -4.85
C GLU A 35 0.03 12.94 -3.48
N GLU A 36 -0.88 13.90 -3.27
CA GLU A 36 -1.00 14.60 -1.99
C GLU A 36 -1.48 13.65 -0.90
N LYS A 37 -2.47 12.81 -1.23
CA LYS A 37 -2.96 11.76 -0.33
C LYS A 37 -1.88 10.75 -0.01
N VAL A 38 -1.14 10.25 -1.01
CA VAL A 38 -0.03 9.31 -0.80
C VAL A 38 1.01 9.90 0.13
N LYS A 39 1.44 11.15 -0.12
CA LYS A 39 2.42 11.83 0.74
C LYS A 39 1.92 11.95 2.18
N ARG A 40 0.69 12.39 2.37
CA ARG A 40 0.06 12.48 3.69
C ARG A 40 0.01 11.13 4.40
N LEU A 41 -0.39 10.06 3.71
CA LEU A 41 -0.44 8.72 4.28
C LEU A 41 0.94 8.20 4.66
N SER A 42 1.97 8.44 3.84
CA SER A 42 3.36 8.10 4.17
C SER A 42 3.85 8.85 5.42
N ASP A 43 3.50 10.12 5.56
CA ASP A 43 3.86 10.93 6.74
C ASP A 43 3.12 10.47 8.01
N GLU A 44 1.86 10.04 7.89
CA GLU A 44 1.04 9.51 9.00
C GLU A 44 1.47 8.09 9.42
N ASN A 45 1.92 7.26 8.48
CA ASN A 45 2.26 5.83 8.69
C ASN A 45 3.73 5.53 8.99
N ASN A 46 4.47 6.50 9.54
CA ASN A 46 5.88 6.33 9.93
C ASN A 46 6.17 5.18 10.93
N ASN A 47 5.15 4.45 11.41
CA ASN A 47 5.29 3.33 12.36
C ASN A 47 4.85 1.96 11.79
N GLU A 48 4.35 1.85 10.55
CA GLU A 48 3.96 0.57 9.95
C GLU A 48 5.00 0.06 8.93
N ASP A 49 5.89 -0.84 9.38
CA ASP A 49 7.02 -1.33 8.59
C ASP A 49 6.65 -2.16 7.33
N ASN A 50 5.39 -2.58 7.20
CA ASN A 50 4.96 -3.53 6.17
C ASN A 50 4.08 -2.92 5.06
N ILE A 51 3.85 -1.60 5.07
CA ILE A 51 3.07 -0.91 4.05
C ILE A 51 3.89 0.23 3.44
N GLU A 52 3.99 0.22 2.10
CA GLU A 52 4.59 1.30 1.33
C GLU A 52 3.50 1.98 0.51
N PHE A 53 3.35 3.30 0.66
CA PHE A 53 2.42 4.09 -0.15
C PHE A 53 3.14 4.73 -1.34
N THR A 54 2.54 4.66 -2.52
CA THR A 54 3.13 5.20 -3.75
C THR A 54 2.07 5.72 -4.72
N SER A 55 2.43 6.76 -5.48
CA SER A 55 1.67 7.22 -6.64
C SER A 55 2.32 6.80 -7.97
N ASP A 56 3.43 6.07 -7.92
CA ASP A 56 4.12 5.55 -9.11
C ASP A 56 3.52 4.19 -9.52
N PRO A 57 2.78 4.12 -10.65
CA PRO A 57 2.17 2.88 -11.11
C PRO A 57 3.21 1.82 -11.52
N ALA A 58 4.47 2.19 -11.77
CA ALA A 58 5.52 1.23 -12.08
C ALA A 58 5.78 0.25 -10.92
N GLN A 59 5.51 0.66 -9.68
CA GLN A 59 5.69 -0.18 -8.50
C GLN A 59 4.69 -1.33 -8.39
N ILE A 60 3.52 -1.23 -9.04
CA ILE A 60 2.52 -2.31 -9.07
C ILE A 60 3.13 -3.62 -9.59
N LYS A 61 4.13 -3.54 -10.49
CA LYS A 61 4.84 -4.71 -11.04
C LYS A 61 5.63 -5.52 -10.01
N GLN A 62 5.89 -4.96 -8.83
CA GLN A 62 6.62 -5.64 -7.75
C GLN A 62 5.70 -6.56 -6.93
N ALA A 63 4.38 -6.46 -7.11
CA ALA A 63 3.42 -7.25 -6.36
C ALA A 63 3.15 -8.61 -7.00
N ASP A 64 2.93 -9.62 -6.16
CA ASP A 64 2.49 -10.95 -6.57
C ASP A 64 0.97 -10.99 -6.81
N PHE A 65 0.23 -10.11 -6.15
CA PHE A 65 -1.23 -9.97 -6.22
C PHE A 65 -1.60 -8.49 -6.29
N VAL A 66 -2.66 -8.16 -7.02
CA VAL A 66 -3.25 -6.81 -7.11
C VAL A 66 -4.75 -6.92 -6.82
#